data_AF-A0A0F9D7C7-F1
#
_entry.id   AF-A0A0F9D7C7-F1
#
_cell.length_a   1.000
_cell.length_b   1.000
_cell.length_c   1.000
_cell.angle_alpha   90.00
_cell.angle_beta   90.00
_cell.angle_gamma   90.00
#
_symmetry.space_group_name_H-M   'P 1'
#
loop_
_entity.id
_entity.type
_entity.pdbx_description
1 polymer ?
#
loop_
_entity_poly.entity_id
_entity_poly.type
_entity_poly.pdbx_seq_one_letter_code
_entity_poly.pdbx_strand_id
1 'polypeptide(L)' 'MPRLLIATNNPGKLAEYERLLAGCGWELVTTKQIGLTLPDDESGETYEANAKIK' A
#
# COMPACT_ATOMS: atom_id res chain seq x y z
N MET A 1 0.03 -6.96 -17.01
CA MET A 1 0.89 -6.15 -16.13
C MET A 1 0.89 -6.81 -14.76
N PRO A 2 2.02 -6.89 -14.05
CA PRO A 2 2.04 -7.39 -12.67
C PRO A 2 1.25 -6.46 -11.75
N ARG A 3 0.58 -7.05 -10.77
CA ARG A 3 -0.23 -6.33 -9.77
C ARG A 3 0.63 -6.00 -8.56
N LEU A 4 0.63 -4.73 -8.14
CA LEU A 4 1.34 -4.25 -6.95
C LEU A 4 0.32 -3.78 -5.91
N LEU A 5 0.25 -4.49 -4.77
CA LEU A 5 -0.60 -4.09 -3.66
C LEU A 5 0.04 -2.91 -2.92
N ILE A 6 -0.69 -1.81 -2.78
CA ILE A 6 -0.32 -0.71 -1.89
C ILE A 6 -1.01 -0.92 -0.55
N ALA A 7 -0.23 -1.34 0.45
CA ALA A 7 -0.69 -1.68 1.80
C ALA A 7 -1.00 -0.43 2.66
N THR A 8 -1.88 0.45 2.17
CA THR A 8 -2.34 1.64 2.90
C THR A 8 -3.82 1.90 2.71
N ASN A 9 -4.48 2.36 3.78
CA ASN A 9 -5.86 2.84 3.74
C ASN A 9 -5.94 4.37 3.57
N ASN A 10 -4.79 5.06 3.47
CA ASN A 10 -4.75 6.51 3.31
C ASN A 10 -4.99 6.91 1.83
N PRO A 11 -6.09 7.60 1.50
CA PRO A 11 -6.42 7.96 0.12
C PRO A 11 -5.41 8.95 -0.51
N GLY A 12 -4.77 9.81 0.28
CA GLY A 12 -3.74 10.72 -0.21
C GLY A 12 -2.49 9.97 -0.67
N LYS A 13 -2.03 8.98 0.11
CA LYS A 13 -0.89 8.12 -0.26
C LYS A 13 -1.18 7.33 -1.53
N LEU A 14 -2.40 6.83 -1.69
CA LEU A 14 -2.82 6.13 -2.91
C LEU A 14 -2.70 7.02 -4.15
N ALA A 15 -3.25 8.23 -4.09
CA ALA A 15 -3.17 9.19 -5.20
C ALA A 15 -1.72 9.64 -5.52
N GLU A 16 -0.83 9.65 -4.52
CA GLU A 16 0.60 9.89 -4.73
C GLU A 16 1.28 8.72 -5.45
N TYR A 17 1.05 7.48 -5.01
CA TYR A 17 1.64 6.29 -5.65
C TYR A 17 1.13 6.09 -7.09
N GLU A 18 -0.15 6.32 -7.36
CA GLU A 18 -0.71 6.29 -8.70
C GLU A 18 0.01 7.24 -9.65
N ARG A 19 0.31 8.46 -9.17
CA ARG A 19 1.02 9.47 -9.96
C ARG A 19 2.49 9.10 -10.16
N LEU A 20 3.17 8.64 -9.10
CA LEU A 20 4.60 8.34 -9.13
C LEU A 20 4.93 7.10 -9.95
N LEU A 21 4.04 6.10 -9.97
CA LEU A 21 4.25 4.83 -10.67
C LEU A 21 3.54 4.77 -12.03
N ALA A 22 2.94 5.87 -12.47
CA ALA A 22 2.31 5.99 -13.77
C ALA A 22 3.32 5.64 -14.89
N GLY A 23 2.96 4.69 -15.74
CA GLY A 23 3.82 4.26 -16.86
C GLY A 23 4.94 3.28 -16.47
N CYS A 24 5.10 2.92 -15.18
CA CYS A 24 6.11 1.94 -14.75
C CYS A 24 5.71 0.47 -14.99
N GLY A 25 4.57 0.22 -15.64
CA GLY A 25 4.10 -1.13 -15.97
C GLY A 25 3.43 -1.89 -14.82
N TRP A 26 3.03 -1.19 -13.75
CA TRP A 26 2.32 -1.75 -12.61
C TRP A 26 0.82 -1.51 -12.71
N GLU A 27 0.04 -2.52 -12.33
CA GLU A 27 -1.37 -2.34 -11.95
C GLU A 27 -1.44 -2.19 -10.43
N LEU A 28 -1.68 -0.97 -9.95
CA LEU A 28 -1.81 -0.73 -8.52
C LEU A 28 -3.14 -1.27 -8.02
N VAL A 29 -3.10 -2.03 -6.94
CA VAL A 29 -4.30 -2.53 -6.25
C VAL A 29 -4.27 -2.16 -4.78
N THR A 30 -5.45 -1.99 -4.21
CA THR A 30 -5.65 -1.62 -2.81
C THR A 30 -6.16 -2.81 -2.00
N THR A 31 -5.92 -2.77 -0.70
CA THR A 31 -6.46 -3.71 0.29
C THR A 31 -7.97 -3.88 0.14
N LYS A 32 -8.70 -2.77 -0.02
CA LYS A 32 -10.16 -2.75 -0.24
C LYS A 32 -10.57 -3.48 -1.52
N GLN A 33 -9.87 -3.29 -2.64
CA GLN A 33 -10.20 -3.95 -3.92
C GLN A 33 -10.02 -5.46 -3.87
N ILE A 34 -9.12 -5.96 -3.02
CA ILE A 34 -8.85 -7.39 -2.86
C ILE A 34 -9.51 -8.01 -1.63
N GLY A 35 -10.29 -7.23 -0.87
CA GLY A 35 -10.93 -7.69 0.37
C GLY A 35 -9.94 -8.06 1.49
N LEU A 36 -8.74 -7.47 1.48
CA LEU A 36 -7.73 -7.67 2.52
C LEU A 36 -7.88 -6.61 3.61
N THR A 37 -7.92 -7.04 4.86
CA THR A 37 -7.84 -6.16 6.04
C THR A 37 -6.42 -6.20 6.56
N LEU A 38 -5.77 -5.04 6.64
CA LEU A 38 -4.47 -4.92 7.29
C LEU A 38 -4.65 -4.79 8.81
N PRO A 39 -3.69 -5.28 9.61
CA PRO A 39 -3.67 -4.99 11.03
C PRO A 39 -3.56 -3.48 11.27
N ASP A 40 -4.38 -2.97 12.18
CA ASP A 40 -4.28 -1.58 12.66
C ASP A 40 -3.14 -1.39 13.68
N ASP A 41 -2.66 -2.50 14.26
CA ASP A 41 -1.50 -2.56 15.14
C ASP A 41 -0.23 -2.16 14.37
N GLU A 42 0.41 -1.09 14.85
CA GLU A 42 1.75 -0.65 14.46
C GLU A 42 2.70 -0.79 15.68
N SER A 43 2.81 -2.01 16.21
CA SER A 43 3.62 -2.34 17.40
C SER A 43 5.13 -2.23 17.23
N GLY A 44 5.61 -2.01 16.00
CA GLY A 44 7.02 -1.76 15.74
C GLY A 44 7.48 -0.43 16.36
N GLU A 45 8.66 -0.45 16.97
CA GLU A 45 9.27 0.74 17.58
C GLU A 45 9.78 1.77 16.55
N THR A 46 9.74 1.42 15.26
CA THR A 46 10.22 2.27 14.16
C THR A 46 9.25 2.24 12.98
N TYR A 47 9.27 3.31 12.17
CA TYR A 47 8.50 3.36 10.92
C TYR A 47 8.87 2.25 9.95
N GLU A 48 10.15 1.85 9.89
CA GLU A 48 10.61 0.75 9.06
C GLU A 48 10.03 -0.60 9.54
N ALA A 49 9.99 -0.83 10.86
CA ALA A 49 9.39 -2.05 11.41
C ALA A 49 7.89 -2.12 11.08
N ASN A 50 7.16 -1.01 11.22
CA ASN A 50 5.74 -0.95 10.89
C ASN A 50 5.48 -1.13 9.38
N ALA A 51 6.38 -0.67 8.52
CA ALA A 51 6.29 -0.91 7.08
C ALA A 51 6.54 -2.38 6.69
N LYS A 52 7.30 -3.15 7.47
CA LYS A 52 7.54 -4.59 7.23
C LYS A 52 6.43 -5.50 7.75
N ILE A 53 5.70 -5.05 8.77
CA ILE A 53 4.54 -5.77 9.32
C ILE A 53 3.36 -5.75 8.34
N LYS A 54 3.23 -4.66 7.59
CA LYS A 54 2.21 -4.46 6.54
C LYS A 54 2.59 -5.13 5.22
#